data_AF-A0A8D8A932-F1
#
_entry.id   AF-A0A8D8A932-F1
#
_cell.length_a   1.000
_cell.length_b   1.000
_cell.length_c   1.000
_cell.angle_alpha   90.00
_cell.angle_beta   90.00
_cell.angle_gamma   90.00
#
_symmetry.space_group_name_H-M   'P 1'
#
loop_
_entity.id
_entity.type
_entity.pdbx_description
1 polymer ?
#
loop_
_entity_poly.entity_id
_entity_poly.type
_entity_poly.pdbx_seq_one_letter_code
_entity_poly.pdbx_strand_id
1 'polypeptide(L)'
;MCSTIVLAQFLVLLLACVSHLCVGEEKLPGKAPLVFTVASNETEAYLRYIRSAKRYGIEVTTLGLGKPWQGGDMKKLGGGYKINLLRSALKPYKSDDDRIVLFTDSYDVLFLASLEKIVEKFETFEASILFGSEGFCWPDPELKNKYPVLEGRGTRFLNSGLFMGYASKVYQMLKNPVKDTDDDQLYYTKIYIDQQLREELNMKLDHTAALFQNMNGVEEQITLALDPDSKEAFLKNTEYSTNPLVVHGNGPSKITLNGYANYLAGAFVDGECQTVKENLIELDEENLPTVMVALFIEKATPFIEEWFENIAKLNYPKQKMDVFIHNNVDHHKPTIDQFIKQYTKEYRSFRMVDYSEDFEELAGRSLAVNQCLKKKCDYLFVVDADGHIDDPDTLRRLIMLNRDIISPVLTRPEKVWSNFWGALSSQGFYARSSDYMD
;
A
#
# COMPACT_ATOMS: atom_id res chain seq x y z
N MET A 1 67.37 40.38 -31.10
CA MET A 1 67.04 41.82 -31.12
C MET A 1 65.67 41.97 -31.76
N CYS A 2 64.73 42.57 -31.01
CA CYS A 2 63.43 43.16 -31.41
C CYS A 2 62.39 42.30 -32.14
N SER A 3 61.08 42.35 -31.87
CA SER A 3 60.25 42.90 -30.79
C SER A 3 58.80 42.48 -31.12
N THR A 4 58.09 41.90 -30.15
CA THR A 4 56.65 42.06 -29.81
C THR A 4 55.64 42.58 -30.85
N ILE A 5 54.49 41.91 -31.01
CA ILE A 5 53.14 42.40 -30.63
C ILE A 5 52.05 41.31 -30.88
N VAL A 6 51.50 40.85 -29.75
CA VAL A 6 50.08 40.57 -29.41
C VAL A 6 49.28 39.52 -30.21
N LEU A 7 49.09 38.35 -29.58
CA LEU A 7 47.83 37.61 -29.62
C LEU A 7 47.57 37.06 -28.20
N ALA A 8 46.76 37.80 -27.45
CA ALA A 8 46.36 37.48 -26.09
C ALA A 8 44.95 36.87 -26.06
N GLN A 9 44.87 35.70 -25.42
CA GLN A 9 43.85 35.28 -24.46
C GLN A 9 42.36 35.44 -24.82
N PHE A 10 41.71 34.31 -25.14
CA PHE A 10 40.41 33.93 -24.58
C PHE A 10 40.32 32.40 -24.54
N LEU A 11 41.01 31.78 -23.56
CA LEU A 11 40.71 30.42 -23.12
C LEU A 11 39.86 30.58 -21.85
N VAL A 12 38.54 30.53 -22.00
CA VAL A 12 37.61 30.59 -20.88
C VAL A 12 37.78 29.31 -20.06
N LEU A 13 38.24 29.48 -18.82
CA LEU A 13 38.18 28.48 -17.76
C LEU A 13 36.73 27.98 -17.63
N LEU A 14 36.49 26.71 -17.98
CA LEU A 14 35.37 25.92 -17.49
C LEU A 14 35.93 24.93 -16.46
N LEU A 15 36.41 25.48 -15.35
CA LEU A 15 36.52 24.77 -14.07
C LEU A 15 35.10 24.73 -13.49
N ALA A 16 34.26 23.87 -14.05
CA ALA A 16 33.08 23.42 -13.34
C ALA A 16 33.57 22.45 -12.27
N CYS A 17 33.57 22.93 -11.02
CA CYS A 17 33.58 22.09 -9.84
C CYS A 17 32.51 21.02 -10.01
N VAL A 18 32.90 19.83 -10.46
CA VAL A 18 32.16 18.61 -10.16
C VAL A 18 32.46 18.33 -8.70
N SER A 19 31.77 19.07 -7.82
CA SER A 19 31.53 18.57 -6.47
C SER A 19 30.72 17.30 -6.66
N HIS A 20 31.41 16.16 -6.71
CA HIS A 20 30.83 14.91 -6.28
C HIS A 20 30.26 15.19 -4.89
N LEU A 21 28.94 15.42 -4.81
CA LEU A 21 28.19 14.96 -3.67
C LEU A 21 28.27 13.43 -3.75
N CYS A 22 29.40 12.90 -3.29
CA CYS A 22 29.42 11.59 -2.68
C CYS A 22 28.53 11.74 -1.46
N VAL A 23 27.23 11.47 -1.62
CA VAL A 23 26.46 10.91 -0.52
C VAL A 23 27.27 9.68 -0.13
N GLY A 24 27.91 9.75 1.04
CA GLY A 24 28.65 8.63 1.57
C GLY A 24 27.68 7.48 1.71
N GLU A 25 27.79 6.47 0.85
CA GLU A 25 27.38 5.12 1.21
C GLU A 25 28.32 4.73 2.36
N GLU A 26 27.92 5.04 3.59
CA GLU A 26 28.51 4.45 4.78
C GLU A 26 28.25 2.94 4.68
N LYS A 27 29.25 2.21 4.18
CA LYS A 27 29.22 0.76 4.16
C LYS A 27 29.05 0.27 5.59
N LEU A 28 27.95 -0.44 5.84
CA LEU A 28 27.74 -1.17 7.08
C LEU A 28 29.00 -1.98 7.40
N PRO A 29 29.58 -1.84 8.61
CA PRO A 29 30.70 -2.67 9.01
C PRO A 29 30.21 -4.11 9.19
N GLY A 30 30.40 -4.95 8.18
CA GLY A 30 29.97 -6.35 8.21
C GLY A 30 29.61 -6.91 6.84
N LYS A 31 29.02 -8.11 6.84
CA LYS A 31 28.42 -8.68 5.63
C LYS A 31 27.10 -7.98 5.34
N ALA A 32 26.81 -7.72 4.07
CA ALA A 32 25.54 -7.13 3.65
C ALA A 32 24.34 -7.91 4.24
N PRO A 33 23.41 -7.24 4.96
CA PRO A 33 22.24 -7.90 5.51
C PRO A 33 21.33 -8.44 4.40
N LEU A 34 20.55 -9.47 4.72
CA LEU A 34 19.55 -10.04 3.81
C LEU A 34 18.16 -9.65 4.26
N VAL A 35 17.35 -9.10 3.35
CA VAL A 35 15.94 -8.82 3.62
C VAL A 35 15.07 -9.81 2.85
N PHE A 36 14.30 -10.61 3.57
CA PHE A 36 13.37 -11.58 2.99
C PHE A 36 11.93 -11.19 3.30
N THR A 37 11.08 -11.40 2.31
CA THR A 37 9.64 -11.40 2.50
C THR A 37 8.99 -12.56 1.73
N VAL A 38 7.70 -12.75 1.92
CA VAL A 38 6.90 -13.70 1.15
C VAL A 38 5.76 -12.96 0.48
N ALA A 39 5.58 -13.21 -0.81
CA ALA A 39 4.43 -12.78 -1.59
C ALA A 39 4.18 -13.81 -2.69
N SER A 40 2.90 -14.11 -2.96
CA SER A 40 2.53 -14.98 -4.08
C SER A 40 2.20 -14.17 -5.34
N ASN A 41 1.65 -12.97 -5.17
CA ASN A 41 1.22 -12.10 -6.26
C ASN A 41 1.67 -10.65 -6.00
N GLU A 42 1.81 -9.88 -7.06
CA GLU A 42 2.12 -8.45 -7.00
C GLU A 42 0.84 -7.63 -6.76
N THR A 43 0.31 -7.72 -5.55
CA THR A 43 -0.84 -6.89 -5.14
C THR A 43 -0.44 -5.42 -4.97
N GLU A 44 -1.38 -4.49 -5.00
CA GLU A 44 -1.10 -3.07 -4.69
C GLU A 44 -0.41 -2.90 -3.33
N ALA A 45 -0.82 -3.72 -2.35
CA ALA A 45 -0.26 -3.74 -1.01
C ALA A 45 1.22 -4.18 -1.02
N TYR A 46 1.56 -5.21 -1.80
CA TYR A 46 2.95 -5.62 -2.02
C TYR A 46 3.77 -4.55 -2.76
N LEU A 47 3.19 -3.94 -3.80
CA LEU A 47 3.86 -2.88 -4.55
C LEU A 47 4.15 -1.68 -3.65
N ARG A 48 3.24 -1.36 -2.72
CA ARG A 48 3.44 -0.33 -1.69
C ARG A 48 4.60 -0.66 -0.74
N TYR A 49 4.71 -1.92 -0.31
CA TYR A 49 5.85 -2.41 0.46
C TYR A 49 7.16 -2.26 -0.32
N ILE A 50 7.23 -2.71 -1.57
CA ILE A 50 8.41 -2.57 -2.43
C ILE A 50 8.75 -1.10 -2.67
N ARG A 51 7.75 -0.24 -2.83
CA ARG A 51 7.94 1.21 -2.99
C ARG A 51 8.56 1.83 -1.73
N SER A 52 8.12 1.42 -0.54
CA SER A 52 8.76 1.84 0.72
C SER A 52 10.21 1.34 0.83
N ALA A 53 10.49 0.10 0.42
CA ALA A 53 11.85 -0.45 0.41
C ALA A 53 12.76 0.35 -0.53
N LYS A 54 12.31 0.62 -1.76
CA LYS A 54 13.03 1.43 -2.76
C LYS A 54 13.33 2.84 -2.28
N ARG A 55 12.40 3.50 -1.58
CA ARG A 55 12.62 4.83 -0.99
C ARG A 55 13.89 4.86 -0.12
N TYR A 56 14.13 3.79 0.60
CA TYR A 56 15.18 3.67 1.58
C TYR A 56 16.37 2.81 1.11
N GLY A 57 16.47 2.52 -0.20
CA GLY A 57 17.59 1.76 -0.76
C GLY A 57 17.64 0.28 -0.34
N ILE A 58 16.52 -0.29 0.12
CA ILE A 58 16.47 -1.65 0.64
C ILE A 58 16.22 -2.64 -0.50
N GLU A 59 17.18 -3.54 -0.74
CA GLU A 59 16.99 -4.67 -1.66
C GLU A 59 16.27 -5.82 -0.94
N VAL A 60 15.07 -6.16 -1.42
CA VAL A 60 14.25 -7.24 -0.83
C VAL A 60 14.26 -8.47 -1.73
N THR A 61 14.53 -9.64 -1.13
CA THR A 61 14.32 -10.93 -1.77
C THR A 61 12.92 -11.46 -1.48
N THR A 62 12.05 -11.42 -2.48
CA THR A 62 10.67 -11.93 -2.38
C THR A 62 10.61 -13.42 -2.65
N LEU A 63 10.19 -14.19 -1.65
CA LEU A 63 10.05 -15.64 -1.74
C LEU A 63 8.63 -16.01 -2.17
N GLY A 64 8.52 -16.97 -3.10
CA GLY A 64 7.22 -17.53 -3.52
C GLY A 64 6.47 -16.74 -4.60
N LEU A 65 7.06 -15.67 -5.14
CA LEU A 65 6.40 -14.84 -6.16
C LEU A 65 6.07 -15.65 -7.42
N GLY A 66 4.84 -15.47 -7.94
CA GLY A 66 4.32 -16.20 -9.09
C GLY A 66 3.96 -17.66 -8.80
N LYS A 67 4.08 -18.12 -7.55
CA LYS A 67 3.66 -19.48 -7.13
C LYS A 67 2.35 -19.42 -6.36
N PRO A 68 1.47 -20.44 -6.51
CA PRO A 68 0.27 -20.54 -5.70
C PRO A 68 0.58 -20.52 -4.21
N TRP A 69 -0.25 -19.82 -3.45
CA TRP A 69 -0.16 -19.79 -2.00
C TRP A 69 -0.53 -21.16 -1.42
N GLN A 70 0.35 -21.73 -0.59
CA GLN A 70 0.15 -23.04 0.05
C GLN A 70 -0.10 -22.94 1.55
N GLY A 71 -0.10 -21.73 2.11
CA GLY A 71 -0.12 -21.52 3.56
C GLY A 71 -1.50 -21.53 4.23
N GLY A 72 -2.56 -21.96 3.53
CA GLY A 72 -3.92 -21.98 4.07
C GLY A 72 -4.62 -20.62 4.08
N ASP A 73 -5.70 -20.49 4.85
CA ASP A 73 -6.44 -19.23 4.98
C ASP A 73 -5.85 -18.40 6.14
N MET A 74 -5.19 -17.28 5.81
CA MET A 74 -4.59 -16.37 6.79
C MET A 74 -5.61 -15.63 7.67
N LYS A 75 -6.93 -15.80 7.44
CA LYS A 75 -7.97 -15.39 8.40
C LYS A 75 -8.10 -16.36 9.58
N LYS A 76 -7.41 -17.50 9.53
CA LYS A 76 -7.35 -18.54 10.56
C LYS A 76 -5.87 -18.90 10.79
N LEU A 77 -5.64 -20.02 11.48
CA LEU A 77 -4.32 -20.64 11.59
C LEU A 77 -3.74 -20.91 10.20
N GLY A 78 -2.51 -20.46 9.95
CA GLY A 78 -1.82 -20.66 8.68
C GLY A 78 -0.49 -19.93 8.59
N GLY A 79 0.16 -20.01 7.42
CA GLY A 79 1.40 -19.27 7.15
C GLY A 79 2.70 -20.07 7.30
N GLY A 80 2.64 -21.35 7.71
CA GLY A 80 3.80 -22.25 7.79
C GLY A 80 4.60 -22.38 6.48
N TYR A 81 3.94 -22.15 5.33
CA TYR A 81 4.59 -22.05 4.03
C TYR A 81 5.70 -20.98 4.01
N LYS A 82 5.49 -19.86 4.70
CA LYS A 82 6.50 -18.78 4.85
C LYS A 82 7.77 -19.31 5.52
N ILE A 83 7.61 -20.10 6.59
CA ILE A 83 8.72 -20.72 7.31
C ILE A 83 9.50 -21.67 6.38
N ASN A 84 8.80 -22.51 5.61
CA ASN A 84 9.42 -23.48 4.72
C ASN A 84 10.21 -22.80 3.58
N LEU A 85 9.66 -21.71 3.03
CA LEU A 85 10.33 -20.88 2.03
C LEU A 85 11.58 -20.20 2.64
N LEU A 86 11.44 -19.55 3.79
CA LEU A 86 12.54 -18.86 4.45
C LEU A 86 13.67 -19.81 4.85
N ARG A 87 13.33 -20.98 5.43
CA ARG A 87 14.32 -22.02 5.77
C ARG A 87 15.12 -22.47 4.56
N SER A 88 14.44 -22.64 3.42
CA SER A 88 15.09 -23.03 2.17
C SER A 88 16.03 -21.94 1.67
N ALA A 89 15.60 -20.68 1.74
CA ALA A 89 16.39 -19.51 1.34
C ALA A 89 17.62 -19.28 2.24
N LEU A 90 17.52 -19.59 3.54
CA LEU A 90 18.61 -19.43 4.51
C LEU A 90 19.62 -20.57 4.53
N LYS A 91 19.35 -21.69 3.87
CA LYS A 91 20.24 -22.86 3.85
C LYS A 91 21.69 -22.56 3.42
N PRO A 92 21.97 -21.68 2.44
CA PRO A 92 23.34 -21.29 2.10
C PRO A 92 24.06 -20.50 3.20
N TYR A 93 23.31 -19.88 4.12
CA TYR A 93 23.80 -18.98 5.18
C TYR A 93 23.77 -19.63 6.57
N LYS A 94 23.49 -20.92 6.66
CA LYS A 94 23.32 -21.67 7.93
C LYS A 94 24.52 -21.63 8.89
N SER A 95 25.69 -21.27 8.40
CA SER A 95 26.94 -21.15 9.17
C SER A 95 27.53 -19.74 9.08
N ASP A 96 26.70 -18.75 8.71
CA ASP A 96 27.10 -17.35 8.66
C ASP A 96 26.67 -16.66 9.97
N ASP A 97 27.63 -16.54 10.90
CA ASP A 97 27.38 -16.00 12.26
C ASP A 97 27.30 -14.48 12.30
N ASP A 98 27.87 -13.77 11.31
CA ASP A 98 27.96 -12.30 11.30
C ASP A 98 26.94 -11.64 10.37
N ARG A 99 26.28 -12.42 9.49
CA ARG A 99 25.31 -11.87 8.54
C ARG A 99 23.96 -11.72 9.20
N ILE A 100 23.40 -10.52 9.13
CA ILE A 100 22.06 -10.24 9.64
C ILE A 100 21.00 -10.58 8.58
N VAL A 101 19.88 -11.10 9.04
CA VAL A 101 18.67 -11.38 8.26
C VAL A 101 17.51 -10.60 8.87
N LEU A 102 16.80 -9.86 8.04
CA LEU A 102 15.50 -9.26 8.35
C LEU A 102 14.41 -10.02 7.59
N PHE A 103 13.42 -10.53 8.31
CA PHE A 103 12.20 -11.06 7.73
C PHE A 103 11.03 -10.13 8.02
N THR A 104 10.24 -9.86 6.99
CA THR A 104 8.97 -9.16 7.14
C THR A 104 7.86 -9.83 6.34
N ASP A 105 6.62 -9.71 6.79
CA ASP A 105 5.46 -9.78 5.89
C ASP A 105 5.54 -8.64 4.85
N SER A 106 4.72 -8.69 3.80
CA SER A 106 4.76 -7.71 2.71
C SER A 106 3.44 -6.98 2.46
N TYR A 107 2.30 -7.67 2.50
CA TYR A 107 1.02 -7.06 2.09
C TYR A 107 0.53 -5.96 3.04
N ASP A 108 1.07 -5.87 4.25
CA ASP A 108 0.69 -4.89 5.25
C ASP A 108 1.88 -4.42 6.08
N VAL A 109 3.03 -4.28 5.43
CA VAL A 109 4.25 -3.77 6.04
C VAL A 109 4.77 -2.59 5.25
N LEU A 110 5.38 -1.62 5.95
CA LEU A 110 6.16 -0.54 5.34
C LEU A 110 7.49 -0.36 6.06
N PHE A 111 8.54 -0.14 5.28
CA PHE A 111 9.80 0.41 5.80
C PHE A 111 9.67 1.91 5.99
N LEU A 112 10.22 2.41 7.09
CA LEU A 112 10.19 3.84 7.48
C LEU A 112 11.60 4.42 7.65
N ALA A 113 12.64 3.63 7.40
CA ALA A 113 14.03 4.04 7.46
C ALA A 113 14.91 3.15 6.58
N SER A 114 16.16 3.58 6.38
CA SER A 114 17.19 2.80 5.68
C SER A 114 17.58 1.54 6.43
N LEU A 115 18.10 0.56 5.69
CA LEU A 115 18.53 -0.72 6.26
C LEU A 115 19.64 -0.51 7.30
N GLU A 116 20.48 0.51 7.11
CA GLU A 116 21.54 0.87 8.04
C GLU A 116 20.96 1.24 9.40
N LYS A 117 20.00 2.18 9.43
CA LYS A 117 19.32 2.59 10.68
C LYS A 117 18.59 1.43 11.36
N ILE A 118 18.00 0.53 10.56
CA ILE A 118 17.34 -0.68 11.06
C ILE A 118 18.36 -1.62 11.74
N VAL A 119 19.51 -1.85 11.10
CA VAL A 119 20.61 -2.66 11.65
C VAL A 119 21.18 -2.04 12.92
N GLU A 120 21.55 -0.76 12.88
CA GLU A 120 22.05 -0.03 14.05
C GLU A 120 21.07 -0.15 15.22
N LYS A 121 19.78 0.04 14.96
CA LYS A 121 18.75 -0.08 15.99
C LYS A 121 18.64 -1.50 16.52
N PHE A 122 18.68 -2.52 15.66
CA PHE A 122 18.69 -3.93 16.06
C PHE A 122 19.87 -4.27 16.98
N GLU A 123 21.07 -3.78 16.67
CA GLU A 123 22.27 -4.04 17.47
C GLU A 123 22.14 -3.51 18.90
N THR A 124 21.42 -2.41 19.13
CA THR A 124 21.17 -1.87 20.49
C THR A 124 20.37 -2.80 21.40
N PHE A 125 19.65 -3.78 20.85
CA PHE A 125 18.92 -4.75 21.66
C PHE A 125 19.83 -5.84 22.24
N GLU A 126 21.06 -5.97 21.74
CA GLU A 126 21.99 -7.05 22.11
C GLU A 126 21.30 -8.44 22.02
N ALA A 127 20.44 -8.60 21.01
CA ALA A 127 19.72 -9.83 20.73
C ALA A 127 20.44 -10.59 19.63
N SER A 128 20.40 -11.92 19.67
CA SER A 128 20.78 -12.70 18.48
C SER A 128 19.61 -12.86 17.52
N ILE A 129 18.38 -12.86 18.06
CA ILE A 129 17.13 -12.79 17.29
C ILE A 129 16.16 -11.85 18.04
N LEU A 130 15.61 -10.88 17.34
CA LEU A 130 14.62 -9.93 17.83
C LEU A 130 13.33 -10.06 17.04
N PHE A 131 12.22 -10.32 17.73
CA PHE A 131 10.88 -10.29 17.13
C PHE A 131 10.16 -9.00 17.49
N GLY A 132 9.25 -8.55 16.63
CA GLY A 132 8.22 -7.60 17.05
C GLY A 132 7.33 -8.20 18.14
N SER A 133 6.70 -7.36 18.94
CA SER A 133 5.69 -7.80 19.92
C SER A 133 4.35 -7.10 19.77
N GLU A 134 3.32 -7.70 20.35
CA GLU A 134 1.94 -7.25 20.32
C GLU A 134 1.22 -7.48 21.67
N GLY A 135 0.06 -6.85 21.82
CA GLY A 135 -0.74 -6.92 23.05
C GLY A 135 -1.51 -8.24 23.23
N PHE A 136 -1.66 -9.03 22.17
CA PHE A 136 -2.46 -10.25 22.17
C PHE A 136 -1.59 -11.51 22.12
N CYS A 137 -1.89 -12.47 22.99
CA CYS A 137 -1.31 -13.81 22.87
C CYS A 137 -2.17 -14.62 21.90
N TRP A 138 -1.75 -14.65 20.64
CA TRP A 138 -2.42 -15.31 19.53
C TRP A 138 -1.45 -16.33 18.89
N PRO A 139 -1.95 -17.47 18.37
CA PRO A 139 -3.35 -17.90 18.34
C PRO A 139 -3.86 -18.60 19.60
N ASP A 140 -2.98 -18.96 20.54
CA ASP A 140 -3.31 -19.73 21.73
C ASP A 140 -3.16 -18.89 23.02
N PRO A 141 -4.26 -18.33 23.56
CA PRO A 141 -4.22 -17.51 24.77
C PRO A 141 -3.81 -18.26 26.03
N GLU A 142 -3.85 -19.60 26.04
CA GLU A 142 -3.45 -20.40 27.21
C GLU A 142 -1.92 -20.33 27.44
N LEU A 143 -1.16 -19.95 26.40
CA LEU A 143 0.29 -19.80 26.48
C LEU A 143 0.74 -18.52 27.21
N LYS A 144 -0.17 -17.61 27.56
CA LYS A 144 0.14 -16.34 28.25
C LYS A 144 1.02 -16.52 29.49
N ASN A 145 0.76 -17.57 30.27
CA ASN A 145 1.49 -17.83 31.52
C ASN A 145 2.89 -18.43 31.29
N LYS A 146 3.17 -18.91 30.07
CA LYS A 146 4.49 -19.45 29.69
C LYS A 146 5.44 -18.38 29.15
N TYR A 147 4.92 -17.21 28.76
CA TYR A 147 5.75 -16.07 28.41
C TYR A 147 6.47 -15.53 29.66
N PRO A 148 7.72 -15.05 29.54
CA PRO A 148 8.37 -14.30 30.60
C PRO A 148 7.47 -13.18 31.12
N VAL A 149 7.57 -12.88 32.42
CA VAL A 149 6.91 -11.71 32.98
C VAL A 149 7.61 -10.48 32.41
N LEU A 150 6.83 -9.53 31.89
CA LEU A 150 7.35 -8.25 31.44
C LEU A 150 7.39 -7.31 32.64
N GLU A 151 8.59 -6.97 33.10
CA GLU A 151 8.79 -5.94 34.12
C GLU A 151 8.82 -4.57 33.43
N GLY A 152 7.77 -3.76 33.65
CA GLY A 152 7.66 -2.42 33.09
C GLY A 152 6.58 -2.28 32.01
N ARG A 153 6.78 -1.31 31.11
CA ARG A 153 5.83 -0.98 30.04
C ARG A 153 6.21 -1.67 28.74
N GLY A 154 5.21 -2.07 27.96
CA GLY A 154 5.40 -2.65 26.64
C GLY A 154 4.38 -3.72 26.30
N THR A 155 4.45 -4.19 25.07
CA THR A 155 3.70 -5.35 24.57
C THR A 155 4.45 -6.63 24.91
N ARG A 156 3.74 -7.67 25.37
CA ARG A 156 4.37 -8.85 26.00
C ARG A 156 4.54 -10.04 25.07
N PHE A 157 3.72 -10.16 24.03
CA PHE A 157 3.62 -11.39 23.24
C PHE A 157 4.31 -11.23 21.90
N LEU A 158 4.91 -12.30 21.38
CA LEU A 158 5.61 -12.31 20.11
C LEU A 158 4.64 -11.96 18.97
N ASN A 159 5.11 -11.31 17.91
CA ASN A 159 4.47 -11.26 16.60
C ASN A 159 5.49 -11.74 15.55
N SER A 160 5.07 -12.63 14.67
CA SER A 160 5.94 -13.32 13.70
C SER A 160 6.05 -12.60 12.35
N GLY A 161 5.24 -11.56 12.13
CA GLY A 161 5.25 -10.81 10.88
C GLY A 161 6.50 -9.97 10.69
N LEU A 162 7.25 -9.68 11.76
CA LEU A 162 8.50 -8.91 11.73
C LEU A 162 9.54 -9.52 12.68
N PHE A 163 10.71 -9.88 12.17
CA PHE A 163 11.84 -10.24 13.03
C PHE A 163 13.19 -10.09 12.33
N MET A 164 14.24 -9.94 13.12
CA MET A 164 15.62 -9.79 12.66
C MET A 164 16.56 -10.65 13.48
N GLY A 165 17.65 -11.15 12.90
CA GLY A 165 18.64 -11.93 13.64
C GLY A 165 19.81 -12.38 12.79
N TYR A 166 20.83 -12.97 13.43
CA TYR A 166 21.98 -13.52 12.71
C TYR A 166 21.61 -14.79 11.93
N ALA A 167 22.09 -14.92 10.71
CA ALA A 167 21.64 -15.93 9.75
C ALA A 167 21.78 -17.36 10.28
N SER A 168 22.89 -17.70 10.94
CA SER A 168 23.09 -19.01 11.57
C SER A 168 22.05 -19.28 12.68
N LYS A 169 21.77 -18.29 13.53
CA LYS A 169 20.79 -18.37 14.63
C LYS A 169 19.36 -18.47 14.12
N VAL A 170 19.00 -17.67 13.11
CA VAL A 170 17.69 -17.76 12.45
C VAL A 170 17.54 -19.13 11.80
N TYR A 171 18.55 -19.64 11.09
CA TYR A 171 18.47 -20.98 10.49
C TYR A 171 18.33 -22.09 11.55
N GLN A 172 19.03 -21.96 12.69
CA GLN A 172 18.91 -22.88 13.83
C GLN A 172 17.51 -22.86 14.45
N MET A 173 16.89 -21.67 14.56
CA MET A 173 15.51 -21.52 15.02
C MET A 173 14.51 -22.25 14.10
N LEU A 174 14.76 -22.27 12.79
CA LEU A 174 13.88 -22.91 11.80
C LEU A 174 14.08 -24.43 11.66
N LYS A 175 14.86 -25.06 12.55
CA LYS A 175 15.24 -26.49 12.43
C LYS A 175 14.05 -27.45 12.50
N ASN A 176 12.98 -27.09 13.21
CA ASN A 176 11.84 -27.99 13.40
C ASN A 176 10.97 -28.01 12.13
N PRO A 177 10.52 -29.20 11.67
CA PRO A 177 9.61 -29.29 10.53
C PRO A 177 8.24 -28.69 10.87
N VAL A 178 7.60 -28.10 9.87
CA VAL A 178 6.27 -27.47 9.95
C VAL A 178 5.54 -27.72 8.63
N LYS A 179 4.23 -27.98 8.66
CA LYS A 179 3.44 -28.10 7.43
C LYS A 179 3.18 -26.71 6.87
N ASP A 180 2.97 -26.62 5.56
CA ASP A 180 2.70 -25.33 4.92
C ASP A 180 1.45 -24.65 5.50
N THR A 181 0.45 -25.43 5.90
CA THR A 181 -0.82 -24.96 6.49
C THR A 181 -0.79 -24.76 8.00
N ASP A 182 0.30 -25.12 8.68
CA ASP A 182 0.40 -24.87 10.12
C ASP A 182 0.58 -23.37 10.38
N ASP A 183 0.32 -22.95 11.62
CA ASP A 183 0.41 -21.54 12.01
C ASP A 183 1.86 -21.11 12.28
N ASP A 184 2.33 -20.09 11.56
CA ASP A 184 3.69 -19.57 11.71
C ASP A 184 3.90 -18.88 13.05
N GLN A 185 2.95 -18.06 13.48
CA GLN A 185 2.96 -17.39 14.77
C GLN A 185 3.09 -18.38 15.95
N LEU A 186 2.33 -19.47 15.93
CA LEU A 186 2.38 -20.52 16.94
C LEU A 186 3.70 -21.29 16.89
N TYR A 187 4.26 -21.51 15.70
CA TYR A 187 5.58 -22.13 15.54
C TYR A 187 6.66 -21.32 16.27
N TYR A 188 6.74 -20.01 16.01
CA TYR A 188 7.72 -19.13 16.67
C TYR A 188 7.41 -18.94 18.16
N THR A 189 6.15 -18.80 18.54
CA THR A 189 5.73 -18.72 19.95
C THR A 189 6.21 -19.92 20.75
N LYS A 190 6.04 -21.15 20.25
CA LYS A 190 6.47 -22.38 20.92
C LYS A 190 7.98 -22.41 21.14
N ILE A 191 8.76 -21.88 20.22
CA ILE A 191 10.22 -21.77 20.37
C ILE A 191 10.57 -20.70 21.41
N TYR A 192 9.93 -19.54 21.37
CA TYR A 192 10.23 -18.43 22.29
C TYR A 192 9.86 -18.73 23.75
N ILE A 193 8.77 -19.45 24.00
CA ILE A 193 8.37 -19.81 25.38
C ILE A 193 9.18 -20.98 25.95
N ASP A 194 9.88 -21.75 25.11
CA ASP A 194 10.87 -22.72 25.57
C ASP A 194 12.08 -21.97 26.12
N GLN A 195 12.26 -22.02 27.44
CA GLN A 195 13.30 -21.25 28.11
C GLN A 195 14.71 -21.62 27.62
N GLN A 196 14.97 -22.91 27.38
CA GLN A 196 16.29 -23.37 26.96
C GLN A 196 16.61 -22.85 25.56
N LEU A 197 15.67 -22.99 24.62
CA LEU A 197 15.86 -22.48 23.26
C LEU A 197 15.95 -20.96 23.22
N ARG A 198 15.12 -20.25 23.99
CA ARG A 198 15.14 -18.78 24.08
C ARG A 198 16.50 -18.26 24.55
N GLU A 199 17.07 -18.90 25.59
CA GLU A 199 18.39 -18.54 26.13
C GLU A 199 19.52 -18.93 25.16
N GLU A 200 19.50 -20.13 24.57
CA GLU A 200 20.49 -20.61 23.60
C GLU A 200 20.58 -19.72 22.35
N LEU A 201 19.42 -19.25 21.88
CA LEU A 201 19.29 -18.39 20.70
C LEU A 201 19.27 -16.90 21.05
N ASN A 202 19.43 -16.52 22.32
CA ASN A 202 19.36 -15.13 22.82
C ASN A 202 18.21 -14.35 22.14
N MET A 203 17.00 -14.90 22.23
CA MET A 203 15.82 -14.31 21.60
C MET A 203 15.21 -13.24 22.51
N LYS A 204 14.89 -12.08 21.93
CA LYS A 204 14.22 -10.97 22.62
C LYS A 204 12.99 -10.51 21.83
N LEU A 205 12.12 -9.76 22.49
CA LEU A 205 11.00 -9.07 21.86
C LEU A 205 11.20 -7.55 21.93
N ASP A 206 10.79 -6.85 20.89
CA ASP A 206 10.76 -5.39 20.86
C ASP A 206 9.54 -4.83 21.61
N HIS A 207 9.57 -4.94 22.93
CA HIS A 207 8.47 -4.62 23.83
C HIS A 207 7.91 -3.19 23.68
N THR A 208 8.73 -2.23 23.24
CA THR A 208 8.36 -0.81 23.19
C THR A 208 8.25 -0.25 21.77
N ALA A 209 8.14 -1.14 20.78
CA ALA A 209 8.05 -0.77 19.37
C ALA A 209 9.18 0.19 18.95
N ALA A 210 10.40 -0.02 19.45
CA ALA A 210 11.52 0.86 19.15
C ALA A 210 12.10 0.59 17.76
N LEU A 211 11.82 -0.58 17.18
CA LEU A 211 12.15 -0.99 15.83
C LEU A 211 10.89 -1.37 15.03
N PHE A 212 10.06 -2.25 15.60
CA PHE A 212 8.90 -2.87 14.97
C PHE A 212 7.59 -2.40 15.60
N GLN A 213 6.74 -1.71 14.83
CA GLN A 213 5.40 -1.34 15.27
C GLN A 213 4.35 -2.28 14.69
N ASN A 214 3.82 -3.18 15.51
CA ASN A 214 2.57 -3.88 15.22
C ASN A 214 1.40 -2.99 15.63
N MET A 215 0.43 -2.76 14.74
CA MET A 215 -0.63 -1.77 14.97
C MET A 215 -1.83 -2.33 15.75
N ASN A 216 -2.09 -3.65 15.69
CA ASN A 216 -3.29 -4.24 16.25
C ASN A 216 -3.39 -4.03 17.77
N GLY A 217 -4.45 -3.33 18.20
CA GLY A 217 -4.76 -3.07 19.60
C GLY A 217 -3.97 -1.92 20.23
N VAL A 218 -3.20 -1.19 19.43
CA VAL A 218 -2.39 -0.03 19.86
C VAL A 218 -2.50 1.15 18.91
N GLU A 219 -3.52 1.19 18.05
CA GLU A 219 -3.71 2.25 17.04
C GLU A 219 -3.77 3.65 17.65
N GLU A 220 -4.36 3.78 18.84
CA GLU A 220 -4.46 5.06 19.57
C GLU A 220 -3.11 5.55 20.14
N GLN A 221 -2.11 4.68 20.22
CA GLN A 221 -0.76 5.01 20.70
C GLN A 221 0.12 5.55 19.56
N ILE A 222 -0.36 5.52 18.33
CA ILE A 222 0.42 5.83 17.13
C ILE A 222 -0.07 7.15 16.55
N THR A 223 0.85 8.01 16.12
CA THR A 223 0.54 9.27 15.45
C THR A 223 1.51 9.52 14.29
N LEU A 224 1.05 10.27 13.29
CA LEU A 224 1.96 10.89 12.31
C LEU A 224 2.60 12.13 12.93
N ALA A 225 3.88 12.32 12.68
CA ALA A 225 4.61 13.54 12.97
C ALA A 225 5.40 13.96 11.73
N LEU A 226 5.69 15.26 11.61
CA LEU A 226 6.48 15.79 10.50
C LEU A 226 7.91 16.04 10.94
N ASP A 227 8.85 15.56 10.15
CA ASP A 227 10.25 15.90 10.30
C ASP A 227 10.49 17.35 9.83
N PRO A 228 11.05 18.23 10.67
CA PRO A 228 11.13 19.65 10.37
C PRO A 228 12.10 19.98 9.22
N ASP A 229 13.06 19.12 8.94
CA ASP A 229 14.12 19.35 7.97
C ASP A 229 13.72 18.78 6.60
N SER A 230 13.34 17.51 6.56
CA SER A 230 12.92 16.80 5.34
C SER A 230 11.49 17.09 4.92
N LYS A 231 10.65 17.62 5.84
CA LYS A 231 9.21 17.81 5.64
C LYS A 231 8.45 16.51 5.33
N GLU A 232 9.03 15.37 5.69
CA GLU A 232 8.42 14.06 5.54
C GLU A 232 7.66 13.66 6.79
N ALA A 233 6.57 12.92 6.61
CA ALA A 233 5.87 12.29 7.72
C ALA A 233 6.62 11.05 8.22
N PHE A 234 6.75 10.93 9.53
CA PHE A 234 7.25 9.74 10.21
C PHE A 234 6.25 9.25 11.25
N LEU A 235 6.38 7.96 11.61
CA LEU A 235 5.53 7.32 12.59
C LEU A 235 6.11 7.51 13.99
N LYS A 236 5.26 7.91 14.94
CA LYS A 236 5.62 8.01 16.36
C LYS A 236 4.70 7.15 17.20
N ASN A 237 5.28 6.34 18.08
CA ASN A 237 4.56 5.73 19.18
C ASN A 237 4.64 6.65 20.41
N THR A 238 3.52 7.22 20.80
CA THR A 238 3.44 8.22 21.87
C THR A 238 3.50 7.61 23.26
N GLU A 239 2.98 6.38 23.43
CA GLU A 239 3.01 5.66 24.71
C GLU A 239 4.46 5.37 25.15
N TYR A 240 5.29 4.90 24.21
CA TYR A 240 6.69 4.54 24.50
C TYR A 240 7.69 5.63 24.13
N SER A 241 7.23 6.73 23.50
CA SER A 241 8.09 7.80 22.98
C SER A 241 9.17 7.27 22.02
N THR A 242 8.79 6.35 21.15
CA THR A 242 9.66 5.71 20.15
C THR A 242 9.25 6.11 18.73
N ASN A 243 10.21 6.01 17.80
CA ASN A 243 10.00 6.20 16.36
C ASN A 243 10.31 4.87 15.66
N PRO A 244 9.30 4.01 15.45
CA PRO A 244 9.50 2.70 14.82
C PRO A 244 10.05 2.84 13.41
N LEU A 245 10.86 1.87 12.98
CA LEU A 245 11.53 1.90 11.67
C LEU A 245 10.86 0.98 10.64
N VAL A 246 10.03 0.05 11.10
CA VAL A 246 9.15 -0.79 10.27
C VAL A 246 7.79 -0.88 10.94
N VAL A 247 6.72 -0.66 10.17
CA VAL A 247 5.34 -0.73 10.65
C VAL A 247 4.60 -1.88 10.00
N HIS A 248 3.77 -2.57 10.78
CA HIS A 248 2.99 -3.74 10.39
C HIS A 248 1.54 -3.55 10.81
N GLY A 249 0.66 -3.44 9.82
CA GLY A 249 -0.80 -3.31 9.97
C GLY A 249 -1.47 -4.65 10.26
N ASN A 250 -0.93 -5.40 11.22
CA ASN A 250 -1.35 -6.77 11.51
C ASN A 250 -2.84 -6.87 11.88
N GLY A 251 -3.44 -8.04 11.64
CA GLY A 251 -4.83 -8.30 11.99
C GLY A 251 -5.82 -7.32 11.33
N PRO A 252 -6.71 -6.66 12.09
CA PRO A 252 -7.73 -5.74 11.57
C PRO A 252 -7.19 -4.34 11.20
N SER A 253 -5.92 -4.03 11.49
CA SER A 253 -5.37 -2.67 11.35
C SER A 253 -4.95 -2.29 9.92
N LYS A 254 -5.34 -3.09 8.91
CA LYS A 254 -5.00 -2.86 7.49
C LYS A 254 -5.49 -1.51 6.98
N ILE A 255 -6.71 -1.12 7.35
CA ILE A 255 -7.30 0.17 6.95
C ILE A 255 -6.58 1.33 7.62
N THR A 256 -6.23 1.19 8.90
CA THR A 256 -5.41 2.17 9.61
C THR A 256 -4.06 2.32 8.90
N LEU A 257 -3.37 1.21 8.61
CA LEU A 257 -2.12 1.25 7.85
C LEU A 257 -2.29 1.95 6.49
N ASN A 258 -3.38 1.70 5.77
CA ASN A 258 -3.65 2.37 4.49
C ASN A 258 -3.70 3.89 4.65
N GLY A 259 -4.36 4.40 5.69
CA GLY A 259 -4.40 5.84 5.99
C GLY A 259 -3.00 6.41 6.26
N TYR A 260 -2.22 5.74 7.12
CA TYR A 260 -0.84 6.15 7.42
C TYR A 260 0.08 6.06 6.19
N ALA A 261 -0.13 5.06 5.33
CA ALA A 261 0.67 4.82 4.15
C ALA A 261 0.54 5.91 3.08
N ASN A 262 -0.51 6.73 3.13
CA ASN A 262 -0.65 7.90 2.27
C ASN A 262 0.41 8.98 2.56
N TYR A 263 1.02 8.94 3.75
CA TYR A 263 1.98 9.92 4.22
C TYR A 263 3.39 9.37 4.37
N LEU A 264 3.49 8.16 4.93
CA LEU A 264 4.76 7.55 5.31
C LEU A 264 5.65 7.19 4.12
N ALA A 265 6.93 6.97 4.42
CA ALA A 265 7.96 6.58 3.45
C ALA A 265 8.10 7.57 2.28
N GLY A 266 7.81 8.87 2.48
CA GLY A 266 7.87 9.87 1.42
C GLY A 266 6.74 9.74 0.39
N ALA A 267 5.60 9.18 0.78
CA ALA A 267 4.38 9.22 -0.03
C ALA A 267 3.79 10.63 -0.07
N PHE A 268 3.95 11.40 1.00
CA PHE A 268 3.58 12.81 1.10
C PHE A 268 4.74 13.59 1.70
N VAL A 269 5.20 14.62 0.99
CA VAL A 269 6.39 15.42 1.35
C VAL A 269 6.07 16.88 1.08
N ASP A 270 6.30 17.73 2.08
CA ASP A 270 6.15 19.19 1.97
C ASP A 270 4.79 19.65 1.41
N GLY A 271 3.69 19.04 1.88
CA GLY A 271 2.34 19.39 1.41
C GLY A 271 1.95 18.77 0.06
N GLU A 272 2.83 17.98 -0.56
CA GLU A 272 2.57 17.36 -1.84
C GLU A 272 2.53 15.83 -1.77
N CYS A 273 1.49 15.25 -2.38
CA CYS A 273 1.45 13.82 -2.65
C CYS A 273 2.46 13.47 -3.77
N GLN A 274 3.40 12.59 -3.47
CA GLN A 274 4.42 12.16 -4.43
C GLN A 274 3.98 10.91 -5.21
N THR A 275 3.11 10.08 -4.64
CA THR A 275 2.68 8.82 -5.26
C THR A 275 1.81 9.02 -6.50
N VAL A 276 1.19 10.20 -6.68
CA VAL A 276 0.45 10.54 -7.91
C VAL A 276 1.36 10.73 -9.13
N LYS A 277 2.67 10.89 -8.90
CA LYS A 277 3.69 10.98 -9.97
C LYS A 277 4.27 9.60 -10.32
N GLU A 278 3.86 8.55 -9.61
CA GLU A 278 4.39 7.20 -9.74
C GLU A 278 3.48 6.30 -10.59
N ASN A 279 4.10 5.44 -11.40
CA ASN A 279 3.46 4.44 -12.26
C ASN A 279 2.46 5.00 -13.28
N LEU A 280 2.65 6.25 -13.72
CA LEU A 280 1.82 6.86 -14.74
C LEU A 280 1.93 6.11 -16.08
N ILE A 281 0.81 6.00 -16.79
CA ILE A 281 0.80 5.55 -18.19
C ILE A 281 0.56 6.72 -19.12
N GLU A 282 1.18 6.66 -20.30
CA GLU A 282 0.90 7.55 -21.40
C GLU A 282 -0.22 6.95 -22.26
N LEU A 283 -1.13 7.80 -22.73
CA LEU A 283 -2.18 7.40 -23.64
C LEU A 283 -1.67 7.45 -25.07
N ASP A 284 -1.69 6.30 -25.75
CA ASP A 284 -1.48 6.23 -27.20
C ASP A 284 -2.77 6.62 -27.92
N GLU A 285 -2.80 7.79 -28.56
CA GLU A 285 -3.97 8.30 -29.28
C GLU A 285 -4.44 7.37 -30.40
N GLU A 286 -3.55 6.60 -31.02
CA GLU A 286 -3.91 5.64 -32.07
C GLU A 286 -4.55 4.38 -31.47
N ASN A 287 -4.15 4.02 -30.25
CA ASN A 287 -4.53 2.78 -29.57
C ASN A 287 -5.22 3.01 -28.23
N LEU A 288 -6.09 4.01 -28.14
CA LEU A 288 -6.81 4.30 -26.90
C LEU A 288 -7.65 3.11 -26.41
N PRO A 289 -7.68 2.86 -25.08
CA PRO A 289 -8.46 1.78 -24.49
C PRO A 289 -9.96 1.97 -24.71
N THR A 290 -10.70 0.88 -24.64
CA THR A 290 -12.15 0.88 -24.71
C THR A 290 -12.75 1.09 -23.33
N VAL A 291 -13.73 1.99 -23.23
CA VAL A 291 -14.34 2.39 -21.96
C VAL A 291 -15.83 2.10 -21.99
N MET A 292 -16.35 1.46 -20.95
CA MET A 292 -17.79 1.48 -20.68
C MET A 292 -18.11 2.67 -19.79
N VAL A 293 -18.91 3.61 -20.29
CA VAL A 293 -19.45 4.72 -19.51
C VAL A 293 -20.81 4.29 -18.97
N ALA A 294 -20.88 3.98 -17.68
CA ALA A 294 -22.09 3.52 -17.01
C ALA A 294 -22.72 4.68 -16.21
N LEU A 295 -23.89 5.10 -16.67
CA LEU A 295 -24.65 6.27 -16.23
C LEU A 295 -25.84 5.81 -15.37
N PHE A 296 -25.89 6.23 -14.11
CA PHE A 296 -26.92 5.80 -13.15
C PHE A 296 -27.83 6.95 -12.73
N ILE A 297 -29.15 6.79 -12.94
CA ILE A 297 -30.18 7.79 -12.65
C ILE A 297 -31.20 7.15 -11.69
N GLU A 298 -30.88 7.16 -10.40
CA GLU A 298 -31.62 6.41 -9.38
C GLU A 298 -32.67 7.24 -8.63
N LYS A 299 -32.64 8.57 -8.81
CA LYS A 299 -33.55 9.52 -8.18
C LYS A 299 -33.79 10.72 -9.08
N ALA A 300 -34.86 11.46 -8.83
CA ALA A 300 -35.15 12.69 -9.55
C ALA A 300 -34.06 13.75 -9.29
N THR A 301 -33.07 13.80 -10.18
CA THR A 301 -31.95 14.74 -10.14
C THR A 301 -32.23 15.99 -10.99
N PRO A 302 -32.05 17.20 -10.46
CA PRO A 302 -32.08 18.45 -11.24
C PRO A 302 -30.94 18.53 -12.28
N PHE A 303 -31.10 19.35 -13.32
CA PHE A 303 -30.06 19.65 -14.33
C PHE A 303 -29.51 18.42 -15.07
N ILE A 304 -30.40 17.48 -15.39
CA ILE A 304 -30.03 16.21 -16.03
C ILE A 304 -29.59 16.44 -17.49
N GLU A 305 -30.13 17.46 -18.15
CA GLU A 305 -29.71 17.91 -19.47
C GLU A 305 -28.24 18.32 -19.46
N GLU A 306 -27.84 19.20 -18.53
CA GLU A 306 -26.46 19.66 -18.37
C GLU A 306 -25.53 18.51 -17.99
N TRP A 307 -25.99 17.57 -17.18
CA TRP A 307 -25.23 16.36 -16.86
C TRP A 307 -24.93 15.53 -18.10
N PHE A 308 -25.92 15.27 -18.96
CA PHE A 308 -25.71 14.57 -20.24
C PHE A 308 -24.84 15.36 -21.23
N GLU A 309 -24.96 16.69 -21.25
CA GLU A 309 -24.07 17.53 -22.05
C GLU A 309 -22.62 17.37 -21.62
N ASN A 310 -22.34 17.33 -20.32
CA ASN A 310 -21.00 17.13 -19.78
C ASN A 310 -20.46 15.74 -20.14
N ILE A 311 -21.27 14.69 -20.07
CA ILE A 311 -20.90 13.35 -20.56
C ILE A 311 -20.55 13.38 -22.06
N ALA A 312 -21.29 14.11 -22.87
CA ALA A 312 -21.03 14.25 -24.31
C ALA A 312 -19.76 15.05 -24.62
N LYS A 313 -19.35 15.94 -23.71
CA LYS A 313 -18.15 16.80 -23.80
C LYS A 313 -16.87 16.12 -23.32
N LEU A 314 -16.94 14.95 -22.67
CA LEU A 314 -15.75 14.19 -22.28
C LEU A 314 -14.78 14.08 -23.46
N ASN A 315 -13.52 14.47 -23.22
CA ASN A 315 -12.46 14.43 -24.20
C ASN A 315 -11.98 12.98 -24.40
N TYR A 316 -12.81 12.18 -25.04
CA TYR A 316 -12.51 10.80 -25.38
C TYR A 316 -13.26 10.42 -26.67
N PRO A 317 -12.66 9.66 -27.60
CA PRO A 317 -13.34 9.31 -28.84
C PRO A 317 -14.61 8.50 -28.55
N LYS A 318 -15.77 9.01 -28.99
CA LYS A 318 -17.08 8.35 -28.77
C LYS A 318 -17.10 6.92 -29.34
N GLN A 319 -16.36 6.66 -30.41
CA GLN A 319 -16.22 5.33 -31.03
C GLN A 319 -15.44 4.32 -30.15
N LYS A 320 -14.78 4.78 -29.08
CA LYS A 320 -14.14 3.95 -28.05
C LYS A 320 -14.98 3.79 -26.79
N MET A 321 -16.16 4.41 -26.73
CA MET A 321 -17.04 4.41 -25.57
C MET A 321 -18.32 3.61 -25.84
N ASP A 322 -18.58 2.59 -25.02
CA ASP A 322 -19.90 1.99 -24.90
C ASP A 322 -20.67 2.69 -23.78
N VAL A 323 -21.90 3.13 -24.03
CA VAL A 323 -22.71 3.80 -23.01
C VAL A 323 -23.74 2.83 -22.45
N PHE A 324 -23.72 2.64 -21.14
CA PHE A 324 -24.73 1.91 -20.39
C PHE A 324 -25.52 2.92 -19.55
N ILE A 325 -26.85 2.89 -19.63
CA ILE A 325 -27.73 3.78 -18.86
C ILE A 325 -28.66 2.93 -18.02
N HIS A 326 -28.66 3.14 -16.72
CA HIS A 326 -29.67 2.63 -15.82
C HIS A 326 -30.55 3.79 -15.35
N ASN A 327 -31.84 3.71 -15.63
CA ASN A 327 -32.80 4.73 -15.25
C ASN A 327 -33.88 4.13 -14.35
N ASN A 328 -34.03 4.66 -13.15
CA ASN A 328 -35.10 4.28 -12.23
C ASN A 328 -36.15 5.40 -12.06
N VAL A 329 -36.14 6.39 -12.96
CA VAL A 329 -36.96 7.62 -12.85
C VAL A 329 -37.71 7.89 -14.15
N ASP A 330 -39.02 7.68 -14.13
CA ASP A 330 -39.90 7.93 -15.29
C ASP A 330 -39.78 9.36 -15.83
N HIS A 331 -39.73 10.34 -14.93
CA HIS A 331 -39.63 11.76 -15.29
C HIS A 331 -38.45 12.10 -16.22
N HIS A 332 -37.33 11.37 -16.11
CA HIS A 332 -36.12 11.63 -16.88
C HIS A 332 -36.09 10.93 -18.24
N LYS A 333 -37.03 10.01 -18.50
CA LYS A 333 -37.07 9.22 -19.73
C LYS A 333 -37.06 10.04 -21.03
N PRO A 334 -37.83 11.14 -21.16
CA PRO A 334 -37.80 11.96 -22.38
C PRO A 334 -36.41 12.53 -22.68
N THR A 335 -35.70 13.02 -21.65
CA THR A 335 -34.35 13.59 -21.80
C THR A 335 -33.33 12.51 -22.16
N ILE A 336 -33.43 11.31 -21.56
CA ILE A 336 -32.59 10.14 -21.89
C ILE A 336 -32.80 9.72 -23.36
N ASP A 337 -34.04 9.63 -23.82
CA ASP A 337 -34.36 9.27 -25.21
C ASP A 337 -33.80 10.28 -26.20
N GLN A 338 -33.87 11.58 -25.87
CA GLN A 338 -33.28 12.64 -26.67
C GLN A 338 -31.76 12.47 -26.76
N PHE A 339 -31.08 12.23 -25.65
CA PHE A 339 -29.63 12.00 -25.60
C PHE A 339 -29.22 10.79 -26.45
N ILE A 340 -29.88 9.64 -26.28
CA ILE A 340 -29.60 8.43 -27.07
C ILE A 340 -29.83 8.72 -28.55
N LYS A 341 -30.97 9.31 -28.91
CA LYS A 341 -31.29 9.63 -30.32
C LYS A 341 -30.24 10.54 -30.95
N GLN A 342 -29.75 11.54 -30.22
CA GLN A 342 -28.74 12.48 -30.70
C GLN A 342 -27.40 11.79 -30.97
N TYR A 343 -26.95 10.93 -30.05
CA TYR A 343 -25.58 10.40 -30.08
C TYR A 343 -25.46 8.92 -30.49
N THR A 344 -26.57 8.22 -30.81
CA THR A 344 -26.58 6.79 -31.17
C THR A 344 -25.61 6.40 -32.29
N LYS A 345 -25.32 7.34 -33.22
CA LYS A 345 -24.40 7.11 -34.36
C LYS A 345 -22.94 7.46 -34.05
N GLU A 346 -22.67 8.13 -32.93
CA GLU A 346 -21.32 8.58 -32.56
C GLU A 346 -20.64 7.62 -31.57
N TYR A 347 -21.38 7.15 -30.56
CA TYR A 347 -20.85 6.19 -29.60
C TYR A 347 -20.76 4.78 -30.18
N ARG A 348 -19.85 3.96 -29.63
CA ARG A 348 -19.64 2.58 -30.07
C ARG A 348 -20.89 1.73 -29.94
N SER A 349 -21.63 1.90 -28.84
CA SER A 349 -22.96 1.32 -28.64
C SER A 349 -23.69 1.95 -27.46
N PHE A 350 -24.99 1.67 -27.38
CA PHE A 350 -25.84 2.01 -26.25
C PHE A 350 -26.52 0.76 -25.69
N ARG A 351 -26.70 0.72 -24.38
CA ARG A 351 -27.64 -0.15 -23.69
C ARG A 351 -28.34 0.63 -22.60
N MET A 352 -29.67 0.59 -22.59
CA MET A 352 -30.49 1.17 -21.53
C MET A 352 -31.21 0.04 -20.78
N VAL A 353 -31.32 0.19 -19.47
CA VAL A 353 -32.26 -0.54 -18.60
C VAL A 353 -33.14 0.52 -17.96
N ASP A 354 -34.43 0.44 -18.23
CA ASP A 354 -35.38 1.49 -17.85
C ASP A 354 -36.19 1.14 -16.60
N TYR A 355 -36.88 2.13 -16.03
CA TYR A 355 -37.61 2.00 -14.76
C TYR A 355 -38.73 0.95 -14.82
N SER A 356 -39.17 0.59 -16.04
CA SER A 356 -40.21 -0.41 -16.27
C SER A 356 -39.71 -1.86 -16.23
N GLU A 357 -38.40 -2.09 -16.20
CA GLU A 357 -37.78 -3.42 -16.26
C GLU A 357 -37.59 -4.09 -14.88
N ASP A 358 -38.19 -3.53 -13.81
CA ASP A 358 -38.11 -4.02 -12.41
C ASP A 358 -36.69 -4.42 -11.99
N PHE A 359 -35.74 -3.50 -12.25
CA PHE A 359 -34.32 -3.69 -12.01
C PHE A 359 -33.87 -2.71 -10.91
N GLU A 360 -33.57 -3.23 -9.73
CA GLU A 360 -33.06 -2.41 -8.63
C GLU A 360 -31.62 -1.93 -8.90
N GLU A 361 -31.23 -0.81 -8.29
CA GLU A 361 -29.92 -0.17 -8.45
C GLU A 361 -28.75 -1.17 -8.32
N LEU A 362 -28.77 -2.03 -7.30
CA LEU A 362 -27.71 -3.02 -7.07
C LEU A 362 -27.57 -4.00 -8.24
N ALA A 363 -28.70 -4.43 -8.81
CA ALA A 363 -28.73 -5.30 -9.97
C ALA A 363 -28.22 -4.53 -11.21
N GLY A 364 -28.64 -3.28 -11.40
CA GLY A 364 -28.19 -2.41 -12.47
C GLY A 364 -26.67 -2.20 -12.48
N ARG A 365 -26.09 -1.91 -11.31
CA ARG A 365 -24.64 -1.77 -11.12
C ARG A 365 -23.89 -3.06 -11.42
N SER A 366 -24.40 -4.19 -10.92
CA SER A 366 -23.83 -5.51 -11.20
C SER A 366 -23.90 -5.85 -12.71
N LEU A 367 -24.99 -5.45 -13.37
CA LEU A 367 -25.17 -5.65 -14.80
C LEU A 367 -24.17 -4.82 -15.61
N ALA A 368 -23.91 -3.57 -15.24
CA ALA A 368 -22.89 -2.73 -15.90
C ALA A 368 -21.50 -3.39 -15.86
N VAL A 369 -21.08 -3.89 -14.69
CA VAL A 369 -19.82 -4.64 -14.54
C VAL A 369 -19.81 -5.86 -15.47
N ASN A 370 -20.87 -6.67 -15.45
CA ASN A 370 -20.99 -7.85 -16.31
C ASN A 370 -20.98 -7.52 -17.80
N GLN A 371 -21.58 -6.38 -18.20
CA GLN A 371 -21.53 -5.92 -19.59
C GLN A 371 -20.12 -5.50 -19.99
N CYS A 372 -19.40 -4.80 -19.13
CA CYS A 372 -18.02 -4.40 -19.36
C CYS A 372 -17.13 -5.65 -19.59
N LEU A 373 -17.22 -6.62 -18.68
CA LEU A 373 -16.53 -7.92 -18.79
C LEU A 373 -16.90 -8.68 -20.06
N LYS A 374 -18.20 -8.77 -20.38
CA LYS A 374 -18.69 -9.46 -21.60
C LYS A 374 -18.16 -8.81 -22.87
N LYS A 375 -18.09 -7.48 -22.91
CA LYS A 375 -17.57 -6.71 -24.04
C LYS A 375 -16.04 -6.64 -24.07
N LYS A 376 -15.36 -7.13 -23.03
CA LYS A 376 -13.91 -6.98 -22.84
C LYS A 376 -13.51 -5.50 -22.95
N CYS A 377 -14.24 -4.64 -22.25
CA CYS A 377 -13.81 -3.26 -22.04
C CYS A 377 -12.45 -3.27 -21.30
N ASP A 378 -11.65 -2.23 -21.50
CA ASP A 378 -10.42 -2.04 -20.74
C ASP A 378 -10.72 -1.31 -19.42
N TYR A 379 -11.68 -0.36 -19.42
CA TYR A 379 -12.09 0.38 -18.23
C TYR A 379 -13.62 0.48 -18.09
N LEU A 380 -14.09 0.54 -16.84
CA LEU A 380 -15.46 0.89 -16.47
C LEU A 380 -15.46 2.26 -15.78
N PHE A 381 -16.12 3.25 -16.37
CA PHE A 381 -16.31 4.57 -15.79
C PHE A 381 -17.76 4.73 -15.33
N VAL A 382 -17.96 4.74 -14.02
CA VAL A 382 -19.30 4.83 -13.40
C VAL A 382 -19.57 6.27 -12.97
N VAL A 383 -20.71 6.81 -13.40
CA VAL A 383 -21.13 8.17 -13.06
C VAL A 383 -22.59 8.16 -12.63
N ASP A 384 -22.85 8.61 -11.41
CA ASP A 384 -24.20 8.83 -10.89
C ASP A 384 -24.70 10.21 -11.31
N ALA A 385 -26.02 10.36 -11.50
CA ALA A 385 -26.65 11.57 -11.98
C ALA A 385 -26.37 12.81 -11.10
N ASP A 386 -26.11 12.63 -9.80
CA ASP A 386 -25.76 13.73 -8.89
C ASP A 386 -24.26 14.03 -8.81
N GLY A 387 -23.43 13.33 -9.60
CA GLY A 387 -22.01 13.61 -9.81
C GLY A 387 -21.77 14.30 -11.16
N HIS A 388 -21.55 15.61 -11.14
CA HIS A 388 -21.22 16.38 -12.35
C HIS A 388 -19.73 16.29 -12.67
N ILE A 389 -19.41 15.87 -13.90
CA ILE A 389 -18.03 15.83 -14.42
C ILE A 389 -17.82 17.03 -15.34
N ASP A 390 -17.36 18.14 -14.77
CA ASP A 390 -17.23 19.41 -15.50
C ASP A 390 -15.93 19.52 -16.31
N ASP A 391 -14.83 18.88 -15.86
CA ASP A 391 -13.58 18.83 -16.62
C ASP A 391 -13.65 17.71 -17.68
N PRO A 392 -13.64 18.05 -18.98
CA PRO A 392 -13.70 17.05 -20.06
C PRO A 392 -12.51 16.08 -20.06
N ASP A 393 -11.37 16.45 -19.48
CA ASP A 393 -10.18 15.58 -19.43
C ASP A 393 -10.20 14.57 -18.28
N THR A 394 -11.22 14.59 -17.41
CA THR A 394 -11.31 13.73 -16.21
C THR A 394 -11.05 12.26 -16.52
N LEU A 395 -11.73 11.69 -17.52
CA LEU A 395 -11.58 10.27 -17.86
C LEU A 395 -10.14 9.93 -18.28
N ARG A 396 -9.50 10.77 -19.10
CA ARG A 396 -8.11 10.58 -19.52
C ARG A 396 -7.16 10.65 -18.33
N ARG A 397 -7.33 11.67 -17.46
CA ARG A 397 -6.50 11.84 -16.25
C ARG A 397 -6.59 10.62 -15.33
N LEU A 398 -7.78 10.07 -15.12
CA LEU A 398 -7.98 8.88 -14.28
C LEU A 398 -7.30 7.64 -14.88
N ILE A 399 -7.40 7.43 -16.19
CA ILE A 399 -6.73 6.32 -16.87
C ILE A 399 -5.20 6.45 -16.75
N MET A 400 -4.66 7.65 -16.99
CA MET A 400 -3.22 7.93 -16.90
C MET A 400 -2.63 7.65 -15.51
N LEU A 401 -3.44 7.77 -14.46
CA LEU A 401 -3.03 7.46 -13.09
C LEU A 401 -2.80 5.97 -12.85
N ASN A 402 -3.24 5.08 -13.75
CA ASN A 402 -2.92 3.65 -13.73
C ASN A 402 -3.15 2.99 -12.36
N ARG A 403 -4.41 2.99 -11.92
CA ARG A 403 -4.86 2.37 -10.67
C ARG A 403 -6.00 1.40 -10.99
N ASP A 404 -6.11 0.33 -10.20
CA ASP A 404 -7.18 -0.66 -10.36
C ASP A 404 -8.55 -0.02 -10.12
N ILE A 405 -8.66 0.84 -9.10
CA ILE A 405 -9.85 1.63 -8.78
C ILE A 405 -9.40 3.04 -8.40
N ILE A 406 -10.00 4.04 -9.05
CA ILE A 406 -9.76 5.46 -8.73
C ILE A 406 -11.03 6.27 -8.98
N SER A 407 -11.22 7.30 -8.17
CA SER A 407 -12.31 8.26 -8.30
C SER A 407 -11.75 9.68 -8.29
N PRO A 408 -12.29 10.61 -9.10
CA PRO A 408 -12.09 12.02 -8.86
C PRO A 408 -12.82 12.41 -7.56
N VAL A 409 -12.32 13.43 -6.87
CA VAL A 409 -13.00 13.97 -5.69
C VAL A 409 -14.10 14.92 -6.18
N LEU A 410 -15.34 14.60 -5.85
CA LEU A 410 -16.50 15.45 -6.10
C LEU A 410 -17.00 15.98 -4.77
N THR A 411 -17.05 17.31 -4.62
CA THR A 411 -17.52 17.98 -3.40
C THR A 411 -18.86 18.65 -3.65
N ARG A 412 -19.72 18.65 -2.63
CA ARG A 412 -20.94 19.45 -2.66
C ARG A 412 -20.55 20.91 -2.39
N PRO A 413 -20.88 21.87 -3.28
CA PRO A 413 -20.56 23.27 -3.08
C PRO A 413 -20.99 23.79 -1.70
N GLU A 414 -20.12 24.58 -1.07
CA GLU A 414 -20.35 25.20 0.25
C GLU A 414 -20.62 24.21 1.41
N LYS A 415 -20.32 22.92 1.22
CA LYS A 415 -20.47 21.86 2.23
C LYS A 415 -19.19 21.04 2.32
N VAL A 416 -19.11 20.22 3.37
CA VAL A 416 -18.01 19.27 3.60
C VAL A 416 -18.28 17.87 3.03
N TRP A 417 -19.44 17.67 2.41
CA TRP A 417 -19.83 16.37 1.87
C TRP A 417 -19.13 16.14 0.53
N SER A 418 -18.51 14.98 0.39
CA SER A 418 -17.87 14.53 -0.85
C SER A 418 -18.26 13.09 -1.17
N ASN A 419 -17.74 12.56 -2.28
CA ASN A 419 -17.97 11.20 -2.75
C ASN A 419 -17.02 10.15 -2.14
N PHE A 420 -16.27 10.45 -1.07
CA PHE A 420 -15.43 9.47 -0.38
C PHE A 420 -15.48 9.61 1.14
N TRP A 421 -15.12 8.54 1.86
CA TRP A 421 -14.90 8.53 3.30
C TRP A 421 -13.43 8.24 3.58
N GLY A 422 -12.78 9.08 4.38
CA GLY A 422 -11.39 8.84 4.77
C GLY A 422 -11.22 7.80 5.88
N ALA A 423 -12.28 7.46 6.63
CA ALA A 423 -12.24 6.45 7.68
C ALA A 423 -13.56 5.67 7.81
N LEU A 424 -13.50 4.54 8.53
CA LEU A 424 -14.64 3.70 8.88
C LEU A 424 -14.76 3.59 10.40
N SER A 425 -15.99 3.55 10.90
CA SER A 425 -16.27 3.15 12.28
C SER A 425 -16.02 1.66 12.48
N SER A 426 -15.99 1.21 13.74
CA SER A 426 -15.85 -0.22 14.08
C SER A 426 -16.97 -1.12 13.52
N GLN A 427 -18.10 -0.52 13.12
CA GLN A 427 -19.23 -1.21 12.49
C GLN A 427 -19.19 -1.16 10.95
N GLY A 428 -18.15 -0.53 10.36
CA GLY A 428 -18.03 -0.38 8.90
C GLY A 428 -18.86 0.77 8.31
N PHE A 429 -19.37 1.68 9.14
CA PHE A 429 -20.08 2.89 8.69
C PHE A 429 -19.12 4.09 8.58
N TYR A 430 -19.62 5.22 8.09
CA TYR A 430 -18.88 6.48 8.00
C TYR A 430 -18.20 6.84 9.33
N ALA A 431 -16.92 7.18 9.23
CA ALA A 431 -16.20 7.97 10.22
C ALA A 431 -15.39 9.05 9.49
N ARG A 432 -15.21 10.19 10.13
CA ARG A 432 -14.33 11.25 9.60
C ARG A 432 -12.88 10.90 9.95
N SER A 433 -12.00 10.86 8.96
CA SER A 433 -10.56 10.77 9.19
C SER A 433 -9.99 12.11 9.65
N SER A 434 -8.82 12.09 10.30
CA SER A 434 -8.19 13.29 10.85
C SER A 434 -7.83 14.34 9.78
N ASP A 435 -7.56 13.88 8.57
CA ASP A 435 -7.08 14.61 7.40
C ASP A 435 -8.21 15.01 6.42
N TYR A 436 -9.47 14.66 6.68
CA TYR A 436 -10.55 14.87 5.71
C TYR A 436 -10.81 16.35 5.38
N MET A 437 -10.44 17.25 6.28
CA MET A 437 -10.66 18.71 6.15
C MET A 437 -9.40 19.46 5.74
N ASP A 438 -8.26 18.78 5.70
CA ASP A 438 -6.96 19.33 5.30
C ASP A 438 -6.86 19.38 3.77
#